data_AF-A0A6P9EHD3-F1
#
_entry.id   AF-A0A6P9EHD3-F1
#
_cell.length_a   1.000
_cell.length_b   1.000
_cell.length_c   1.000
_cell.angle_alpha   90.00
_cell.angle_beta   90.00
_cell.angle_gamma   90.00
#
_symmetry.space_group_name_H-M   'P 1'
#
loop_
_entity.id
_entity.type
_entity.pdbx_description
1 polymer ?
#
loop_
_entity_poly.entity_id
_entity_poly.type
_entity_poly.pdbx_seq_one_letter_code
_entity_poly.pdbx_strand_id
1 'polypeptide(L)'
;MATIRNLKIKSGTCKRIIKELHSYEKEVEREAAKTADMKEKGADPYDLKQQENVLAESRMMIPDCRKRLEASLADLKGTLELHERFTDLPSHVKKA
;
A
#
# COMPACT_ATOMS: atom_id res chain seq x y z
N MET A 1 -11.74 -16.73 -18.20
CA MET A 1 -10.56 -16.26 -18.96
C MET A 1 -9.86 -15.13 -18.20
N ALA A 2 -8.54 -15.26 -17.96
CA ALA A 2 -7.72 -14.14 -17.50
C ALA A 2 -7.54 -13.16 -18.68
N THR A 3 -8.41 -12.16 -18.78
CA THR A 3 -8.32 -11.15 -19.83
C THR A 3 -7.22 -10.15 -19.50
N ILE A 4 -6.51 -9.63 -20.51
CA ILE A 4 -5.57 -8.49 -20.36
C ILE A 4 -6.23 -7.31 -19.61
N ARG A 5 -7.56 -7.18 -19.75
CA ARG A 5 -8.38 -6.22 -18.99
C ARG A 5 -8.28 -6.45 -17.47
N ASN A 6 -8.39 -7.68 -16.97
CA ASN A 6 -8.26 -8.00 -15.54
C ASN A 6 -6.86 -7.67 -15.01
N LEU A 7 -5.79 -7.96 -15.77
CA LEU A 7 -4.43 -7.58 -15.41
C LEU A 7 -4.28 -6.06 -15.28
N LYS A 8 -4.83 -5.29 -16.23
CA LYS A 8 -4.83 -3.82 -16.18
C LYS A 8 -5.56 -3.30 -14.94
N ILE A 9 -6.72 -3.85 -14.62
CA ILE A 9 -7.51 -3.45 -13.44
C ILE A 9 -6.74 -3.73 -12.15
N LYS A 10 -6.26 -4.97 -11.95
CA LYS A 10 -5.54 -5.37 -10.73
C LYS A 10 -4.22 -4.62 -10.57
N SER A 11 -3.50 -4.36 -11.67
CA SER A 11 -2.32 -3.49 -11.67
C SER A 11 -2.65 -2.06 -11.26
N GLY A 12 -3.76 -1.50 -11.76
CA GLY A 12 -4.25 -0.18 -11.38
C GLY A 12 -4.63 -0.08 -9.89
N THR A 13 -5.29 -1.11 -9.35
CA THR A 13 -5.61 -1.21 -7.92
C THR A 13 -4.33 -1.22 -7.07
N CYS A 14 -3.36 -2.07 -7.41
CA CYS A 14 -2.08 -2.14 -6.70
C CYS A 14 -1.36 -0.79 -6.71
N LYS A 15 -1.29 -0.12 -7.87
CA LYS A 15 -0.69 1.23 -7.99
C LYS A 15 -1.38 2.28 -7.11
N ARG A 16 -2.70 2.21 -6.96
CA ARG A 16 -3.44 3.14 -6.08
C ARG A 16 -3.10 2.91 -4.61
N ILE A 17 -3.06 1.66 -4.17
CA ILE A 17 -2.72 1.32 -2.78
C ILE A 17 -1.28 1.73 -2.46
N ILE A 18 -0.33 1.57 -3.40
CA ILE A 18 1.04 2.06 -3.22
C ILE A 18 1.07 3.58 -3.00
N LYS A 19 0.30 4.36 -3.77
CA LYS A 19 0.22 5.81 -3.58
C LYS A 19 -0.40 6.18 -2.24
N GLU A 20 -1.41 5.43 -1.80
CA GLU A 20 -2.04 5.59 -0.48
C GLU A 20 -1.02 5.34 0.64
N LEU A 21 -0.30 4.21 0.58
CA LEU A 21 0.75 3.87 1.55
C LEU A 21 1.83 4.94 1.63
N HIS A 22 2.34 5.41 0.48
CA HIS A 22 3.32 6.49 0.46
C HIS A 22 2.78 7.79 1.06
N SER A 23 1.49 8.07 0.92
CA SER A 23 0.88 9.25 1.55
C SER A 23 0.91 9.14 3.08
N TYR A 24 0.55 7.98 3.63
CA TYR A 24 0.60 7.73 5.07
C TYR A 24 2.03 7.72 5.60
N GLU A 25 2.99 7.13 4.88
CA GLU A 25 4.40 7.15 5.26
C GLU A 25 4.96 8.57 5.30
N LYS A 26 4.63 9.41 4.32
CA LYS A 26 4.99 10.84 4.34
C LYS A 26 4.34 11.61 5.47
N GLU A 27 3.12 11.26 5.86
CA GLU A 27 2.47 11.88 7.02
C GLU A 27 3.18 11.52 8.32
N VAL A 28 3.49 10.23 8.52
CA VAL A 28 4.30 9.78 9.66
C VAL A 28 5.66 10.48 9.71
N GLU A 29 6.32 10.65 8.57
CA GLU A 29 7.58 11.40 8.50
C GLU A 29 7.42 12.86 8.95
N ARG A 30 6.39 13.57 8.46
CA ARG A 30 6.10 14.95 8.85
C ARG A 30 5.78 15.07 10.34
N GLU A 31 4.90 14.22 10.86
CA GLU A 31 4.51 14.26 12.26
C GLU A 31 5.67 13.86 13.17
N ALA A 32 6.53 12.93 12.75
CA ALA A 32 7.74 12.55 13.49
C ALA A 32 8.75 13.69 13.55
N ALA A 33 8.99 14.38 12.43
CA ALA A 33 9.86 15.55 12.38
C ALA A 33 9.32 16.67 13.28
N LYS A 34 8.01 16.93 13.25
CA LYS A 34 7.35 17.91 14.12
C LYS A 34 7.46 17.55 15.60
N THR A 35 7.24 16.28 15.97
CA THR A 35 7.42 15.81 17.35
C THR A 35 8.87 16.00 17.81
N ALA A 36 9.85 15.70 16.96
CA ALA A 36 11.27 15.87 17.29
C ALA A 36 11.63 17.34 17.50
N ASP A 37 11.19 18.23 16.61
CA ASP A 37 11.38 19.67 16.72
C ASP A 37 10.73 20.26 17.99
N MET A 38 9.52 19.81 18.34
CA MET A 38 8.85 20.20 19.60
C MET A 38 9.64 19.76 20.83
N LYS A 39 10.24 18.55 20.81
CA LYS A 39 11.12 18.08 21.89
C LYS A 39 12.37 18.94 22.02
N GLU A 40 13.01 19.26 20.90
CA GLU A 40 14.23 20.06 20.87
C GLU A 40 13.99 21.50 21.37
N LYS A 41 12.85 22.09 21.00
CA LYS A 41 12.45 23.43 21.45
C LYS A 41 11.93 23.50 22.88
N GLY A 42 11.85 22.36 23.58
CA GLY A 42 11.35 22.30 24.95
C GLY A 42 9.87 22.68 25.07
N ALA A 43 9.05 22.22 24.12
CA ALA A 43 7.60 22.44 24.17
C ALA A 43 6.99 21.93 25.47
N ASP A 44 5.86 22.52 25.87
CA ASP A 44 5.13 22.11 27.07
C ASP A 44 4.77 20.61 27.02
N PRO A 45 4.84 19.87 28.15
CA PRO A 45 4.55 18.44 28.17
C PRO A 45 3.17 18.06 27.63
N TYR A 46 2.14 18.90 27.83
CA TYR A 46 0.79 18.65 27.32
C TYR A 46 0.77 18.74 25.79
N ASP A 47 1.35 19.80 25.22
CA ASP A 47 1.44 20.01 23.78
C ASP A 47 2.26 18.90 23.11
N LEU A 48 3.37 18.51 23.75
CA LEU A 48 4.19 17.40 23.26
C LEU A 48 3.43 16.08 23.28
N LYS A 49 2.68 15.82 24.35
CA LYS A 49 1.85 14.60 24.46
C LYS A 49 0.76 14.57 23.40
N GLN A 50 0.13 15.70 23.11
CA GLN A 50 -0.84 15.80 22.04
C GLN A 50 -0.20 15.48 20.68
N GLN A 51 0.96 16.04 20.39
CA GLN A 51 1.67 15.78 19.14
C GLN A 51 2.12 14.31 19.02
N GLU A 52 2.51 13.66 20.12
CA GLU A 52 2.82 12.23 20.14
C GLU A 52 1.59 11.35 19.83
N ASN A 53 0.40 11.76 20.28
CA ASN A 53 -0.84 11.06 19.94
C ASN A 53 -1.15 11.19 18.44
N VAL A 54 -0.97 12.38 17.85
CA VAL A 54 -1.11 12.60 16.40
C VAL A 54 -0.16 11.69 15.61
N LEU A 55 1.12 11.64 16.01
CA LEU A 55 2.09 10.73 15.38
C LEU A 55 1.68 9.25 15.51
N ALA A 56 1.14 8.86 16.67
CA ALA A 56 0.65 7.49 16.88
C ALA A 56 -0.54 7.18 15.96
N GLU A 57 -1.50 8.09 15.82
CA GLU A 57 -2.65 7.97 14.91
C GLU A 57 -2.22 7.82 13.46
N SER A 58 -1.30 8.67 12.97
CA SER A 58 -0.77 8.54 11.61
C SER A 58 -0.07 7.19 11.38
N ARG A 59 0.63 6.66 12.40
CA ARG A 59 1.28 5.32 12.32
C ARG A 59 0.26 4.18 12.28
N MET A 60 -0.89 4.31 12.94
CA MET A 60 -1.94 3.28 12.94
C MET A 60 -2.56 3.04 11.56
N MET A 61 -2.40 3.97 10.60
CA MET A 61 -2.92 3.83 9.24
C MET A 61 -2.09 2.89 8.35
N ILE A 62 -0.80 2.73 8.65
CA ILE A 62 0.14 1.98 7.80
C ILE A 62 -0.14 0.46 7.76
N PRO A 63 -0.39 -0.23 8.89
CA PRO A 63 -0.54 -1.69 8.91
C PRO A 63 -1.67 -2.22 8.01
N ASP A 64 -2.86 -1.60 8.07
CA ASP A 64 -3.98 -2.02 7.22
C ASP A 64 -3.69 -1.76 5.74
N CYS A 65 -3.10 -0.61 5.42
CA CYS A 65 -2.73 -0.29 4.04
C CYS A 65 -1.72 -1.30 3.46
N ARG A 66 -0.72 -1.71 4.25
CA ARG A 66 0.23 -2.77 3.87
C ARG A 66 -0.44 -4.10 3.65
N LYS A 67 -1.35 -4.51 4.55
CA LYS A 67 -2.13 -5.74 4.39
C LYS A 67 -2.97 -5.72 3.11
N ARG A 68 -3.61 -4.60 2.79
CA ARG A 68 -4.36 -4.41 1.53
C ARG A 68 -3.44 -4.47 0.31
N LEU A 69 -2.23 -3.90 0.40
CA LEU A 69 -1.24 -3.95 -0.67
C LEU A 69 -0.77 -5.39 -0.94
N GLU A 70 -0.44 -6.13 0.11
CA GLU A 70 -0.02 -7.53 0.02
C GLU A 70 -1.11 -8.40 -0.63
N ALA A 71 -2.37 -8.24 -0.19
CA ALA A 71 -3.50 -8.94 -0.77
C ALA A 71 -3.69 -8.58 -2.26
N SER A 72 -3.62 -7.30 -2.62
CA SER A 72 -3.75 -6.86 -4.01
C SER A 72 -2.58 -7.36 -4.89
N LEU A 73 -1.38 -7.48 -4.31
CA LEU A 73 -0.20 -7.96 -5.01
C LEU A 73 -0.26 -9.48 -5.22
N ALA A 74 -0.72 -10.24 -4.23
CA ALA A 74 -0.96 -11.67 -4.36
C ALA A 74 -2.01 -11.98 -5.45
N ASP A 75 -3.12 -11.23 -5.47
CA ASP A 75 -4.16 -11.35 -6.49
C ASP A 75 -3.66 -11.01 -7.90
N LEU A 76 -2.82 -9.97 -8.04
CA LEU A 76 -2.18 -9.63 -9.30
C LEU A 76 -1.22 -10.73 -9.78
N LYS A 77 -0.39 -11.28 -8.88
CA LYS A 77 0.52 -12.39 -9.19
C LYS A 77 -0.22 -13.63 -9.64
N GLY A 78 -1.25 -14.05 -8.91
CA GLY A 78 -2.07 -15.20 -9.31
C GLY A 78 -2.74 -15.01 -10.67
N THR A 79 -3.16 -13.77 -10.99
CA THR A 79 -3.72 -13.46 -12.32
C THR A 79 -2.67 -13.55 -13.43
N LEU A 80 -1.42 -13.16 -13.14
CA LEU A 80 -0.31 -13.25 -14.10
C LEU A 80 0.09 -14.70 -14.36
N GLU A 81 0.25 -15.50 -13.31
CA GLU A 81 0.58 -16.94 -13.42
C GLU A 81 -0.48 -17.70 -14.24
N LEU A 82 -1.76 -17.41 -14.02
CA LEU A 82 -2.85 -17.99 -14.82
C LEU A 82 -2.78 -17.57 -16.30
N HIS A 83 -2.38 -16.34 -16.57
CA HIS A 83 -2.21 -15.85 -17.94
C HIS A 83 -1.01 -16.52 -18.63
N GLU A 84 0.13 -16.62 -17.95
CA GLU A 84 1.35 -17.27 -18.46
C GLU A 84 1.10 -18.76 -18.76
N ARG A 85 0.47 -19.48 -17.83
CA ARG A 85 0.08 -20.88 -18.04
C ARG A 85 -0.83 -21.05 -19.27
N PHE A 86 -1.72 -20.09 -19.53
CA PHE A 86 -2.57 -20.15 -20.70
C PHE A 86 -1.81 -19.85 -22.00
N THR A 87 -0.85 -18.92 -21.98
CA THR A 87 -0.01 -18.62 -23.16
C THR A 87 0.89 -19.78 -23.53
N ASP A 88 1.33 -20.58 -22.57
CA ASP A 88 2.20 -21.74 -22.80
C ASP A 88 1.47 -22.99 -23.29
N LEU A 89 0.12 -23.00 -23.27
CA LEU A 89 -0.65 -24.14 -23.77
C LEU A 89 -0.56 -24.28 -25.31
N PRO A 90 -0.55 -25.51 -25.84
CA PRO A 90 -0.65 -25.75 -27.28
C PRO A 90 -1.91 -25.13 -27.89
N SER A 91 -1.82 -24.69 -29.15
CA SER A 91 -2.90 -23.97 -29.87
C SER A 91 -4.24 -24.72 -29.94
N HIS A 92 -4.23 -26.05 -29.88
CA HIS A 92 -5.43 -26.89 -29.89
C HIS A 92 -6.18 -26.93 -28.55
N VAL A 93 -5.51 -26.61 -27.42
CA VAL A 93 -6.13 -26.54 -26.08
C VAL A 93 -6.74 -25.16 -25.82
N LYS A 94 -6.27 -24.12 -26.54
CA LYS A 94 -6.72 -22.72 -26.40
C LYS A 94 -8.11 -22.43 -27.01
N LYS A 95 -8.67 -23.35 -27.79
CA LYS A 95 -9.93 -23.18 -28.56
C LYS A 95 -11.15 -23.89 -27.95
N ALA A 96 -11.00 -24.58 -26.81
CA ALA A 96 -12.12 -25.20 -26.10
C ALA A 96 -12.75 -24.24 -25.09
#